data_AF-A0A2V9D7W8-F1
#
_entry.id   AF-A0A2V9D7W8-F1
#
_cell.length_a   1.000
_cell.length_b   1.000
_cell.length_c   1.000
_cell.angle_alpha   90.00
_cell.angle_beta   90.00
_cell.angle_gamma   90.00
#
_symmetry.space_group_name_H-M   'P 1'
#
loop_
_entity.id
_entity.type
_entity.pdbx_description
1 polymer ?
#
loop_
_entity_poly.entity_id
_entity_poly.type
_entity_poly.pdbx_seq_one_letter_code
_entity_poly.pdbx_strand_id
1 'polypeptide(L)'
;MRKNGYNFRSVFSLFSSDLAIDLGTANTLVFSKGKGIVVNEPSIVAINKNTGEVVAVGKDAKDMLGRTPGNVVAIKPMKDGVIADFKVTEKMLTYFIQKAHNRRVLVHPRIVIGVPSEITPVEKRAVQDSAYRARASEVYLVEQAMAAAIGAGLPIEEPSGNMVVDIGGGTTDIAVISMSGIVYSRSVRVAGNEMDESVMHYLKRKYNLLVGERTAELIKMEIGSAYPLEKPLTMEV
;
A
#
# COMPACT_ATOMS: atom_id res chain seq x y z
N MET A 1 45.32 3.97 -12.75
CA MET A 1 45.15 2.69 -12.03
C MET A 1 43.67 2.42 -11.81
N ARG A 2 43.05 1.60 -12.67
CA ARG A 2 41.66 1.12 -12.50
C ARG A 2 41.70 -0.11 -11.58
N LYS A 3 41.10 -0.03 -10.39
CA LYS A 3 40.83 -1.22 -9.58
C LYS A 3 39.52 -1.86 -10.08
N ASN A 4 39.66 -3.00 -10.75
CA ASN A 4 38.57 -3.93 -11.02
C ASN A 4 38.06 -4.48 -9.68
N GLY A 5 36.94 -3.94 -9.20
CA GLY A 5 36.17 -4.56 -8.13
C GLY A 5 35.29 -5.65 -8.72
N TYR A 6 35.74 -6.91 -8.62
CA TYR A 6 34.88 -8.05 -8.87
C TYR A 6 33.71 -8.00 -7.88
N ASN A 7 32.52 -7.73 -8.41
CA ASN A 7 31.28 -7.71 -7.66
C ASN A 7 30.94 -9.16 -7.28
N PHE A 8 31.31 -9.57 -6.07
CA PHE A 8 30.91 -10.85 -5.49
C PHE A 8 29.39 -10.83 -5.27
N ARG A 9 28.62 -11.09 -6.32
CA ARG A 9 27.21 -11.47 -6.17
C ARG A 9 27.19 -12.74 -5.34
N SER A 10 26.74 -12.61 -4.10
CA SER A 10 26.46 -13.73 -3.20
C SER A 10 25.65 -14.79 -3.95
N VAL A 11 26.00 -16.07 -3.79
CA VAL A 11 25.29 -17.22 -4.41
C VAL A 11 23.79 -17.19 -4.05
N PHE A 12 23.43 -16.57 -2.92
CA PHE A 12 22.04 -16.35 -2.50
C PHE A 12 21.26 -15.37 -3.40
N SER A 13 21.93 -14.49 -4.15
CA SER A 13 21.29 -13.55 -5.09
C SER A 13 20.71 -14.24 -6.34
N LEU A 14 21.19 -15.43 -6.69
CA LEU A 14 20.62 -16.23 -7.80
C LEU A 14 19.26 -16.84 -7.44
N PHE A 15 18.91 -16.91 -6.15
CA PHE A 15 17.68 -17.54 -5.66
C PHE A 15 16.62 -16.55 -5.17
N SER A 16 16.91 -15.24 -5.19
CA SER A 16 16.01 -14.18 -4.75
C SER A 16 15.58 -13.32 -5.93
N SER A 17 14.28 -13.26 -6.23
CA SER A 17 13.77 -12.33 -7.24
C SER A 17 13.72 -10.92 -6.67
N ASP A 18 14.15 -9.93 -7.46
CA ASP A 18 13.91 -8.51 -7.12
C ASP A 18 12.41 -8.26 -7.00
N LEU A 19 12.01 -7.41 -6.05
CA LEU A 19 10.62 -7.06 -5.78
C LEU A 19 10.36 -5.57 -6.01
N ALA A 20 9.15 -5.25 -6.45
CA ALA A 20 8.57 -3.93 -6.27
C ALA A 20 7.35 -4.06 -5.35
N ILE A 21 7.24 -3.20 -4.35
CA ILE A 21 6.18 -3.22 -3.36
C ILE A 21 5.46 -1.88 -3.38
N ASP A 22 4.17 -1.91 -3.63
CA ASP A 22 3.29 -0.78 -3.34
C ASP A 22 2.72 -0.97 -1.93
N LEU A 23 3.19 -0.16 -0.99
CA LEU A 23 2.81 -0.24 0.42
C LEU A 23 1.63 0.69 0.69
N GLY A 24 0.50 0.42 0.04
CA GLY A 24 -0.69 1.26 0.12
C GLY A 24 -1.38 1.22 1.47
N THR A 25 -2.13 2.28 1.80
CA THR A 25 -2.92 2.38 3.04
C THR A 25 -4.00 1.29 3.13
N ALA A 26 -4.65 0.95 2.01
CA ALA A 26 -5.71 -0.04 1.97
C ALA A 26 -5.22 -1.43 1.54
N ASN A 27 -4.36 -1.50 0.53
CA ASN A 27 -3.85 -2.75 -0.05
C ASN A 27 -2.34 -2.67 -0.27
N THR A 28 -1.67 -3.80 -0.15
CA THR A 28 -0.27 -4.00 -0.49
C THR A 28 -0.18 -4.89 -1.73
N LEU A 29 0.55 -4.42 -2.73
CA LEU A 29 0.84 -5.20 -3.94
C LEU A 29 2.32 -5.52 -3.98
N VAL A 30 2.67 -6.75 -4.37
CA VAL A 30 4.05 -7.16 -4.60
C VAL A 30 4.20 -7.68 -6.02
N PHE A 31 5.04 -7.00 -6.78
CA PHE A 31 5.50 -7.43 -8.09
C PHE A 31 6.84 -8.14 -7.94
N SER A 32 6.97 -9.32 -8.55
CA SER A 32 8.23 -10.07 -8.62
C SER A 32 8.76 -10.03 -10.04
N LYS A 33 10.03 -9.65 -10.18
CA LYS A 33 10.69 -9.56 -11.49
C LYS A 33 10.60 -10.88 -12.26
N GLY A 34 10.01 -10.83 -13.44
CA GLY A 34 9.79 -12.01 -14.30
C GLY A 34 8.56 -12.84 -13.97
N LYS A 35 7.79 -12.49 -12.94
CA LYS A 35 6.54 -13.18 -12.55
C LYS A 35 5.29 -12.30 -12.57
N GLY A 36 5.45 -10.98 -12.55
CA GLY A 36 4.31 -10.08 -12.44
C GLY A 36 3.88 -9.84 -11.01
N ILE A 37 2.61 -9.44 -10.81
CA ILE A 37 2.01 -9.25 -9.49
C ILE A 37 1.76 -10.62 -8.85
N VAL A 38 2.43 -10.90 -7.74
CA VAL A 38 2.36 -12.17 -7.00
C VAL A 38 1.65 -12.05 -5.65
N VAL A 39 1.45 -10.83 -5.15
CA VAL A 39 0.64 -10.53 -3.97
C VAL A 39 -0.23 -9.31 -4.28
N ASN A 40 -1.50 -9.40 -3.92
CA ASN A 40 -2.44 -8.28 -3.90
C ASN A 40 -3.40 -8.52 -2.74
N GLU A 41 -3.12 -7.91 -1.59
CA GLU A 41 -3.86 -8.17 -0.36
C GLU A 41 -4.04 -6.93 0.50
N PRO A 42 -5.08 -6.88 1.36
CA PRO A 42 -5.29 -5.77 2.28
C PRO A 42 -4.09 -5.49 3.19
N SER A 43 -3.78 -4.21 3.42
CA SER A 43 -2.72 -3.76 4.33
C SER A 43 -3.18 -3.83 5.79
N ILE A 44 -3.35 -5.05 6.29
CA ILE A 44 -3.88 -5.31 7.64
C ILE A 44 -3.25 -6.55 8.28
N VAL A 45 -3.05 -6.48 9.58
CA VAL A 45 -2.45 -7.54 10.39
C VAL A 45 -3.31 -7.79 11.62
N ALA A 46 -3.68 -9.05 11.85
CA ALA A 46 -4.29 -9.48 13.11
C ALA A 46 -3.20 -9.94 14.07
N ILE A 47 -3.15 -9.36 15.27
CA ILE A 47 -2.20 -9.73 16.32
C ILE A 47 -2.91 -10.19 17.59
N ASN A 48 -2.30 -11.14 18.29
CA ASN A 48 -2.69 -11.49 19.65
C ASN A 48 -2.17 -10.40 20.60
N LYS A 49 -3.05 -9.74 21.36
CA LYS A 49 -2.69 -8.65 22.27
C LYS A 49 -1.74 -9.10 23.39
N ASN A 50 -1.84 -10.37 23.82
CA ASN A 50 -1.10 -10.88 24.96
C ASN A 50 0.33 -11.29 24.56
N THR A 51 0.49 -11.95 23.42
CA THR A 51 1.81 -12.45 22.95
C THR A 51 2.49 -11.49 21.98
N GLY A 52 1.72 -10.60 21.36
CA GLY A 52 2.16 -9.76 20.25
C GLY A 52 2.43 -10.54 18.96
N GLU A 53 2.08 -11.82 18.89
CA GLU A 53 2.30 -12.66 17.71
C GLU A 53 1.30 -12.36 16.60
N VAL A 54 1.73 -12.55 15.35
CA VAL A 54 0.86 -12.41 14.19
C VAL A 54 -0.05 -13.63 14.12
N VAL A 55 -1.36 -13.39 14.12
CA VAL A 55 -2.40 -14.40 13.93
C VAL A 55 -2.69 -14.56 12.44
N ALA A 56 -2.83 -13.43 11.73
CA ALA A 56 -3.10 -13.40 10.30
C ALA A 56 -2.58 -12.10 9.66
N VAL A 57 -2.37 -12.10 8.35
CA VAL A 57 -2.00 -10.93 7.54
C VAL A 57 -2.85 -10.93 6.28
N GLY A 58 -3.16 -9.76 5.74
CA GLY A 58 -3.81 -9.66 4.44
C GLY A 58 -5.28 -10.01 4.50
N LYS A 59 -5.72 -10.84 3.56
CA LYS A 59 -7.15 -11.17 3.40
C LYS A 59 -7.72 -11.85 4.65
N ASP A 60 -6.98 -12.79 5.22
CA ASP A 60 -7.38 -13.53 6.42
C ASP A 60 -7.56 -12.57 7.62
N ALA A 61 -6.69 -11.57 7.75
CA ALA A 61 -6.84 -10.55 8.78
C ALA A 61 -8.00 -9.58 8.51
N LYS A 62 -8.28 -9.21 7.25
CA LYS A 62 -9.44 -8.38 6.87
C LYS A 62 -10.75 -9.09 7.20
N ASP A 63 -10.84 -10.40 6.99
CA ASP A 63 -12.05 -11.17 7.25
C ASP A 63 -12.34 -11.36 8.76
N MET A 64 -11.34 -11.16 9.61
CA MET A 64 -11.49 -11.10 11.06
C MET A 64 -12.00 -9.73 11.57
N LEU A 65 -11.99 -8.67 10.75
CA LEU A 65 -12.36 -7.31 11.17
C LEU A 65 -13.81 -7.25 11.67
N GLY A 66 -14.01 -6.79 12.91
CA GLY A 66 -15.31 -6.76 13.58
C GLY A 66 -15.82 -8.13 14.06
N ARG A 67 -15.02 -9.19 13.92
CA ARG A 67 -15.33 -10.58 14.31
C ARG A 67 -14.23 -11.21 15.18
N THR A 68 -13.25 -10.43 15.63
CA THR A 68 -12.12 -10.91 16.44
C THR A 68 -12.55 -11.29 17.87
N PRO A 69 -12.06 -12.41 18.43
CA PRO A 69 -12.10 -12.65 19.87
C PRO A 69 -11.41 -11.51 20.64
N GLY A 70 -11.76 -11.29 21.91
CA GLY A 70 -11.30 -10.12 22.68
C GLY A 70 -9.78 -9.94 22.78
N ASN A 71 -9.01 -11.03 22.66
CA ASN A 71 -7.55 -11.06 22.70
C ASN A 71 -6.88 -10.87 21.32
N VAL A 72 -7.63 -10.78 20.22
CA VAL A 72 -7.10 -10.51 18.87
C VAL A 72 -7.51 -9.11 18.45
N VAL A 73 -6.59 -8.37 17.83
CA VAL A 73 -6.86 -7.06 17.24
C VAL A 73 -6.33 -7.00 15.82
N ALA A 74 -7.17 -6.49 14.91
CA ALA A 74 -6.76 -6.18 13.56
C ALA A 74 -6.22 -4.73 13.52
N ILE A 75 -5.02 -4.57 12.98
CA ILE A 75 -4.30 -3.30 12.91
C ILE A 75 -3.98 -3.01 11.44
N LYS A 76 -4.32 -1.81 10.98
CA LYS A 76 -3.85 -1.25 9.70
C LYS A 76 -2.56 -0.49 9.99
N PRO A 77 -1.38 -1.01 9.64
CA PRO A 77 -0.12 -0.40 10.06
C PRO A 77 0.28 0.80 9.19
N MET A 78 -0.39 0.98 8.06
CA MET A 78 -0.28 2.13 7.17
C MET A 78 -1.44 3.08 7.42
N LYS A 79 -1.16 4.38 7.45
CA LYS A 79 -2.18 5.45 7.52
C LYS A 79 -1.73 6.61 6.65
N ASP A 80 -2.62 7.13 5.80
CA ASP A 80 -2.37 8.30 4.96
C ASP A 80 -1.05 8.23 4.18
N GLY A 81 -0.78 7.07 3.57
CA GLY A 81 0.44 6.81 2.79
C GLY A 81 1.73 6.61 3.62
N VAL A 82 1.66 6.68 4.95
CA VAL A 82 2.83 6.60 5.85
C VAL A 82 2.71 5.47 6.86
N ILE A 83 3.83 5.06 7.45
CA ILE A 83 3.86 3.99 8.46
C ILE A 83 3.41 4.56 9.81
N ALA A 84 2.28 4.06 10.32
CA ALA A 84 1.76 4.40 11.63
C ALA A 84 2.26 3.44 12.74
N ASP A 85 2.54 2.18 12.38
CA ASP A 85 3.11 1.19 13.30
C ASP A 85 4.29 0.45 12.64
N PHE A 86 5.51 0.78 13.05
CA PHE A 86 6.73 0.20 12.50
C PHE A 86 6.84 -1.31 12.74
N LYS A 87 6.48 -1.78 13.94
CA LYS A 87 6.64 -3.19 14.33
C LYS A 87 5.64 -4.06 13.58
N VAL A 88 4.42 -3.58 13.38
CA VAL A 88 3.40 -4.28 12.62
C VAL A 88 3.70 -4.21 11.11
N THR A 89 4.23 -3.08 10.61
CA THR A 89 4.67 -2.96 9.20
C THR A 89 5.81 -3.93 8.88
N GLU A 90 6.81 -4.04 9.74
CA GLU A 90 7.92 -4.99 9.58
C GLU A 90 7.41 -6.42 9.44
N LYS A 91 6.47 -6.83 10.29
CA LYS A 91 5.83 -8.15 10.24
C LYS A 91 5.05 -8.36 8.96
N MET A 92 4.29 -7.35 8.53
CA MET A 92 3.51 -7.38 7.30
C MET A 92 4.41 -7.51 6.06
N LEU A 93 5.46 -6.68 5.96
CA LEU A 93 6.44 -6.74 4.88
C LEU A 93 7.16 -8.08 4.87
N THR A 94 7.60 -8.58 6.03
CA THR A 94 8.25 -9.89 6.15
C THR A 94 7.33 -11.00 5.61
N TYR A 95 6.05 -10.98 5.99
CA TYR A 95 5.06 -11.93 5.49
C TYR A 95 4.91 -11.85 3.97
N PHE A 96 4.72 -10.66 3.40
CA PHE A 96 4.50 -10.50 1.96
C PHE A 96 5.75 -10.80 1.13
N ILE A 97 6.95 -10.46 1.60
CA ILE A 97 8.22 -10.82 0.95
C ILE A 97 8.40 -12.34 0.92
N GLN A 98 8.12 -13.02 2.03
CA GLN A 98 8.16 -14.48 2.10
C GLN A 98 7.09 -15.09 1.18
N LYS A 99 5.87 -14.57 1.18
CA LYS A 99 4.77 -15.03 0.31
C LYS A 99 5.14 -14.92 -1.18
N ALA A 100 5.71 -13.79 -1.59
CA ALA A 100 6.19 -13.56 -2.95
C ALA A 100 7.31 -14.55 -3.39
N HIS A 101 8.06 -15.08 -2.42
CA HIS A 101 9.12 -16.07 -2.63
C HIS A 101 8.69 -17.52 -2.30
N ASN A 102 7.40 -17.83 -2.37
CA ASN A 102 6.85 -19.16 -2.08
C ASN A 102 7.27 -19.67 -0.68
N ARG A 103 7.26 -18.78 0.31
CA ARG A 103 7.60 -19.04 1.72
C ARG A 103 9.04 -19.50 1.97
N ARG A 104 9.97 -19.22 1.05
CA ARG A 104 11.40 -19.42 1.29
C ARG A 104 11.90 -18.41 2.32
N VAL A 105 12.51 -18.91 3.40
CA VAL A 105 12.90 -18.10 4.58
C VAL A 105 14.26 -17.42 4.42
N LEU A 106 15.10 -17.86 3.47
CA LEU A 106 16.47 -17.40 3.25
C LEU A 106 16.59 -16.55 1.97
N VAL A 107 15.70 -15.59 1.78
CA VAL A 107 15.74 -14.63 0.66
C VAL A 107 16.12 -13.25 1.15
N HIS A 108 16.90 -12.53 0.33
CA HIS A 108 17.34 -11.16 0.62
C HIS A 108 17.19 -10.30 -0.64
N PRO A 109 15.96 -10.02 -1.08
CA PRO A 109 15.71 -9.36 -2.37
C PRO A 109 16.13 -7.89 -2.33
N ARG A 110 16.44 -7.34 -3.50
CA ARG A 110 16.42 -5.89 -3.68
C ARG A 110 14.98 -5.47 -3.88
N ILE A 111 14.58 -4.37 -3.25
CA ILE A 111 13.20 -3.91 -3.21
C ILE A 111 13.10 -2.48 -3.69
N VAL A 112 12.16 -2.22 -4.59
CA VAL A 112 11.66 -0.88 -4.91
C VAL A 112 10.36 -0.67 -4.15
N ILE A 113 10.18 0.46 -3.45
CA ILE A 113 8.96 0.78 -2.71
C ILE A 113 8.41 2.13 -3.17
N GLY A 114 7.12 2.16 -3.51
CA GLY A 114 6.39 3.40 -3.77
C GLY A 114 6.16 4.19 -2.48
N VAL A 115 6.44 5.49 -2.50
CA VAL A 115 6.10 6.43 -1.41
C VAL A 115 5.33 7.64 -1.95
N PRO A 116 4.47 8.29 -1.14
CA PRO A 116 3.76 9.50 -1.55
C PRO A 116 4.74 10.61 -1.96
N SER A 117 4.29 11.52 -2.82
CA SER A 117 5.18 12.58 -3.34
C SER A 117 5.66 13.53 -2.23
N GLU A 118 4.80 13.77 -1.23
CA GLU A 118 5.08 14.66 -0.09
C GLU A 118 5.42 13.90 1.21
N ILE A 119 6.18 12.81 1.10
CA ILE A 119 6.68 12.07 2.27
C ILE A 119 7.85 12.80 2.95
N THR A 120 7.83 12.88 4.29
CA THR A 120 8.90 13.53 5.07
C THR A 120 10.16 12.66 5.14
N PRO A 121 11.35 13.24 5.42
CA PRO A 121 12.58 12.45 5.59
C PRO A 121 12.48 11.37 6.68
N VAL A 122 11.73 11.63 7.76
CA VAL A 122 11.52 10.66 8.84
C VAL A 122 10.67 9.49 8.38
N GLU A 123 9.59 9.75 7.64
CA GLU A 123 8.73 8.72 7.06
C GLU A 123 9.45 7.92 5.96
N LYS A 124 10.24 8.57 5.09
CA LYS A 124 11.10 7.86 4.11
C LYS A 124 12.03 6.88 4.80
N ARG A 125 12.70 7.32 5.87
CA ARG A 125 13.62 6.48 6.63
C ARG A 125 12.90 5.31 7.30
N ALA A 126 11.73 5.55 7.85
CA ALA A 126 10.89 4.51 8.42
C ALA A 126 10.52 3.40 7.42
N VAL A 127 10.18 3.76 6.18
CA VAL A 127 9.88 2.78 5.11
C VAL A 127 11.13 1.95 4.80
N GLN A 128 12.28 2.60 4.64
CA GLN A 128 13.55 1.92 4.40
C GLN A 128 13.93 0.97 5.53
N ASP A 129 13.90 1.45 6.78
CA ASP A 129 14.25 0.67 7.96
C ASP A 129 13.32 -0.54 8.12
N SER A 130 12.02 -0.38 7.85
CA SER A 130 11.05 -1.49 7.90
C SER A 130 11.35 -2.55 6.84
N ALA A 131 11.71 -2.13 5.61
CA ALA A 131 12.09 -3.04 4.54
C ALA A 131 13.41 -3.77 4.81
N TYR A 132 14.43 -3.08 5.34
CA TYR A 132 15.69 -3.71 5.75
C TYR A 132 15.49 -4.74 6.86
N ARG A 133 14.68 -4.43 7.87
CA ARG A 133 14.33 -5.38 8.93
C ARG A 133 13.54 -6.58 8.40
N ALA A 134 12.74 -6.38 7.36
CA ALA A 134 12.09 -7.44 6.60
C ALA A 134 13.04 -8.19 5.63
N ARG A 135 14.37 -8.05 5.82
CA ARG A 135 15.46 -8.73 5.09
C ARG A 135 15.68 -8.28 3.64
N ALA A 136 15.28 -7.06 3.28
CA ALA A 136 15.74 -6.48 2.02
C ALA A 136 17.27 -6.33 2.02
N SER A 137 17.92 -6.65 0.88
CA SER A 137 19.37 -6.40 0.71
C SER A 137 19.66 -4.95 0.33
N GLU A 138 18.82 -4.39 -0.54
CA GLU A 138 18.86 -2.99 -0.99
C GLU A 138 17.43 -2.47 -1.08
N VAL A 139 17.20 -1.21 -0.68
CA VAL A 139 15.88 -0.57 -0.74
C VAL A 139 15.97 0.73 -1.52
N TYR A 140 15.19 0.81 -2.59
CA TYR A 140 15.02 2.00 -3.42
C TYR A 140 13.61 2.55 -3.21
N LEU A 141 13.50 3.85 -2.97
CA LEU A 141 12.20 4.52 -2.90
C LEU A 141 11.92 5.20 -4.24
N VAL A 142 10.67 5.15 -4.69
CA VAL A 142 10.20 5.84 -5.89
C VAL A 142 8.90 6.58 -5.57
N GLU A 143 8.68 7.73 -6.20
CA GLU A 143 7.43 8.46 -6.05
C GLU A 143 6.25 7.68 -6.64
N GLN A 144 5.19 7.49 -5.87
CA GLN A 144 3.98 6.78 -6.30
C GLN A 144 3.35 7.42 -7.53
N ALA A 145 3.29 8.76 -7.59
CA ALA A 145 2.72 9.45 -8.76
C ALA A 145 3.51 9.16 -10.05
N MET A 146 4.84 9.05 -9.97
CA MET A 146 5.67 8.64 -11.10
C MET A 146 5.37 7.20 -11.51
N ALA A 147 5.31 6.28 -10.54
CA ALA A 147 4.97 4.88 -10.78
C ALA A 147 3.56 4.71 -11.38
N ALA A 148 2.59 5.49 -10.90
CA ALA A 148 1.22 5.52 -11.40
C ALA A 148 1.15 6.03 -12.84
N ALA A 149 1.88 7.11 -13.16
CA ALA A 149 1.94 7.64 -14.52
C ALA A 149 2.55 6.63 -15.52
N ILE A 150 3.63 5.95 -15.11
CA ILE A 150 4.22 4.86 -15.89
C ILE A 150 3.22 3.71 -16.06
N GLY A 151 2.56 3.29 -14.97
CA GLY A 151 1.57 2.22 -14.97
C GLY A 151 0.34 2.53 -15.84
N ALA A 152 -0.04 3.81 -15.94
CA ALA A 152 -1.11 4.30 -16.81
C ALA A 152 -0.70 4.49 -18.27
N GLY A 153 0.59 4.31 -18.61
CA GLY A 153 1.10 4.47 -19.98
C GLY A 153 1.16 5.92 -20.44
N LEU A 154 1.29 6.89 -19.53
CA LEU A 154 1.45 8.29 -19.91
C LEU A 154 2.82 8.54 -20.55
N PRO A 155 2.92 9.36 -21.63
CA PRO A 155 4.17 9.69 -22.30
C PRO A 155 4.99 10.69 -21.47
N ILE A 156 5.47 10.26 -20.30
CA ILE A 156 6.13 11.12 -19.32
C ILE A 156 7.54 11.57 -19.74
N GLU A 157 8.17 10.89 -20.71
CA GLU A 157 9.51 11.22 -21.23
C GLU A 157 9.47 12.39 -22.22
N GLU A 158 8.29 12.71 -22.76
CA GLU A 158 8.10 13.78 -23.72
C GLU A 158 8.10 15.17 -23.04
N PRO A 159 8.43 16.25 -23.77
CA PRO A 159 8.37 17.62 -23.26
C PRO A 159 6.94 18.14 -23.04
N SER A 160 5.92 17.29 -23.18
CA SER A 160 4.54 17.59 -22.80
C SER A 160 4.33 17.42 -21.29
N GLY A 161 3.45 18.25 -20.71
CA GLY A 161 3.01 18.09 -19.33
C GLY A 161 1.92 17.02 -19.22
N ASN A 162 2.16 16.01 -18.38
CA ASN A 162 1.22 14.93 -18.06
C ASN A 162 0.75 15.08 -16.62
N MET A 163 -0.56 15.16 -16.38
CA MET A 163 -1.11 15.17 -15.03
C MET A 163 -1.63 13.79 -14.65
N VAL A 164 -1.25 13.32 -13.47
CA VAL A 164 -1.77 12.10 -12.84
C VAL A 164 -2.43 12.46 -11.52
N VAL A 165 -3.57 11.83 -11.24
CA VAL A 165 -4.30 11.92 -9.99
C VAL A 165 -4.56 10.51 -9.50
N ASP A 166 -3.81 10.09 -8.49
CA ASP A 166 -3.90 8.77 -7.86
C ASP A 166 -4.72 8.86 -6.57
N ILE A 167 -5.93 8.30 -6.56
CA ILE A 167 -6.84 8.32 -5.41
C ILE A 167 -6.74 6.97 -4.71
N GLY A 168 -5.99 6.93 -3.60
CA GLY A 168 -5.76 5.72 -2.82
C GLY A 168 -6.77 5.51 -1.69
N GLY A 169 -6.33 4.75 -0.68
CA GLY A 169 -7.11 4.55 0.55
C GLY A 169 -7.05 5.73 1.51
N GLY A 170 -5.85 6.26 1.78
CA GLY A 170 -5.63 7.35 2.74
C GLY A 170 -5.21 8.68 2.12
N THR A 171 -4.63 8.67 0.92
CA THR A 171 -4.17 9.89 0.23
C THR A 171 -4.67 9.93 -1.20
N THR A 172 -4.82 11.16 -1.69
CA THR A 172 -4.86 11.45 -3.12
C THR A 172 -3.56 12.15 -3.49
N ASP A 173 -2.77 11.52 -4.36
CA ASP A 173 -1.48 12.02 -4.84
C ASP A 173 -1.64 12.59 -6.26
N ILE A 174 -1.30 13.86 -6.43
CA ILE A 174 -1.44 14.60 -7.67
C ILE A 174 -0.03 14.99 -8.13
N ALA A 175 0.30 14.73 -9.40
CA ALA A 175 1.54 15.21 -9.98
C ALA A 175 1.38 15.68 -11.42
N VAL A 176 2.19 16.66 -11.80
CA VAL A 176 2.43 17.08 -13.19
C VAL A 176 3.85 16.68 -13.54
N ILE A 177 3.99 15.90 -14.61
CA ILE A 177 5.23 15.23 -15.01
C ILE A 177 5.57 15.63 -16.45
N SER A 178 6.84 15.95 -16.71
CA SER A 178 7.36 16.17 -18.06
C SER A 178 8.84 15.82 -18.10
N MET A 179 9.33 15.30 -19.23
CA MET A 179 10.74 14.88 -19.40
C MET A 179 11.26 14.00 -18.26
N SER A 180 10.44 13.03 -17.84
CA SER A 180 10.70 12.10 -16.73
C SER A 180 10.91 12.75 -15.36
N GLY A 181 10.57 14.04 -15.23
CA GLY A 181 10.67 14.81 -14.00
C GLY A 181 9.29 15.24 -13.49
N ILE A 182 9.09 15.17 -12.17
CA ILE A 182 7.94 15.77 -11.50
C ILE A 182 8.16 17.30 -11.47
N VAL A 183 7.33 18.03 -12.20
CA VAL A 183 7.34 19.51 -12.25
C VAL A 183 6.59 20.09 -11.05
N TYR A 184 5.49 19.45 -10.69
CA TYR A 184 4.67 19.81 -9.54
C TYR A 184 4.08 18.56 -8.91
N SER A 185 4.00 18.51 -7.59
CA SER A 185 3.29 17.46 -6.88
C SER A 185 2.59 18.00 -5.65
N ARG A 186 1.49 17.35 -5.26
CA ARG A 186 0.76 17.60 -4.03
C ARG A 186 0.14 16.31 -3.54
N SER A 187 0.17 16.06 -2.24
CA SER A 187 -0.56 14.96 -1.61
C SER A 187 -1.59 15.53 -0.63
N VAL A 188 -2.81 15.01 -0.66
CA VAL A 188 -3.85 15.39 0.29
C VAL A 188 -4.39 14.16 1.00
N ARG A 189 -4.64 14.29 2.31
CA ARG A 189 -5.16 13.20 3.16
C ARG A 189 -6.69 13.10 3.06
N VAL A 190 -7.18 13.00 1.82
CA VAL A 190 -8.59 12.80 1.50
C VAL A 190 -8.64 11.78 0.37
N ALA A 191 -9.26 10.64 0.62
CA ALA A 191 -9.27 9.51 -0.31
C ALA A 191 -10.39 8.51 0.07
N GLY A 192 -10.23 7.23 -0.25
CA GLY A 192 -11.25 6.20 -0.03
C GLY A 192 -11.75 6.07 1.42
N ASN A 193 -10.89 6.21 2.43
CA ASN A 193 -11.28 6.08 3.84
C ASN A 193 -12.20 7.23 4.29
N GLU A 194 -11.91 8.47 3.87
CA GLU A 194 -12.76 9.64 4.17
C GLU A 194 -14.13 9.53 3.49
N MET A 195 -14.20 8.89 2.31
CA MET A 195 -15.47 8.57 1.66
C MET A 195 -16.28 7.58 2.50
N ASP A 196 -15.63 6.54 3.06
CA ASP A 196 -16.29 5.55 3.92
C ASP A 196 -16.80 6.20 5.22
N GLU A 197 -15.99 7.05 5.85
CA GLU A 197 -16.40 7.83 7.02
C GLU A 197 -17.59 8.74 6.72
N SER A 198 -17.59 9.39 5.56
CA SER A 198 -18.71 10.21 5.11
C SER A 198 -20.01 9.41 4.96
N VAL A 199 -19.93 8.19 4.41
CA VAL A 199 -21.06 7.25 4.32
C VAL A 199 -21.56 6.85 5.71
N MET A 200 -20.67 6.46 6.62
CA MET A 200 -21.03 6.13 8.01
C MET A 200 -21.73 7.29 8.71
N HIS A 201 -21.17 8.50 8.60
CA HIS A 201 -21.73 9.70 9.21
C HIS A 201 -23.08 10.10 8.62
N TYR A 202 -23.26 9.92 7.32
CA TYR A 202 -24.54 10.15 6.66
C TYR A 202 -25.63 9.22 7.20
N LEU A 203 -25.36 7.92 7.26
CA LEU A 203 -26.32 6.93 7.74
C LEU A 203 -26.71 7.16 9.21
N LYS A 204 -25.72 7.45 10.06
CA LYS A 204 -25.95 7.80 11.46
C LYS A 204 -26.82 9.05 11.61
N ARG A 205 -26.56 10.12 10.85
CA ARG A 205 -27.31 11.38 10.98
C ARG A 205 -28.70 11.32 10.39
N LYS A 206 -28.86 10.70 9.22
CA LYS A 206 -30.13 10.70 8.48
C LYS A 206 -31.09 9.60 8.95
N TYR A 207 -30.57 8.43 9.31
CA TYR A 207 -31.38 7.25 9.63
C TYR A 207 -31.17 6.72 11.06
N ASN A 208 -30.32 7.36 11.86
CA ASN A 208 -29.91 6.88 13.19
C ASN A 208 -29.35 5.44 13.15
N LEU A 209 -28.76 5.05 12.02
CA LEU A 209 -28.21 3.72 11.77
C LEU A 209 -26.68 3.75 11.91
N LEU A 210 -26.15 2.94 12.82
CA LEU A 210 -24.71 2.74 12.98
C LEU A 210 -24.26 1.57 12.09
N VAL A 211 -23.36 1.85 11.17
CA VAL A 211 -22.68 0.82 10.36
C VAL A 211 -21.17 0.91 10.59
N GLY A 212 -20.47 -0.23 10.45
CA GLY A 212 -19.02 -0.28 10.52
C GLY A 212 -18.35 0.05 9.18
N GLU A 213 -17.04 0.26 9.22
CA GLU A 213 -16.20 0.61 8.06
C GLU A 213 -16.39 -0.36 6.89
N ARG A 214 -16.43 -1.67 7.14
CA ARG A 214 -16.64 -2.68 6.09
C ARG A 214 -17.96 -2.48 5.34
N THR A 215 -19.05 -2.18 6.06
CA THR A 215 -20.36 -1.97 5.44
C THR A 215 -20.37 -0.65 4.66
N ALA A 216 -19.72 0.40 5.18
CA ALA A 216 -19.59 1.67 4.48
C ALA A 216 -18.78 1.54 3.19
N GLU A 217 -17.65 0.82 3.22
CA GLU A 217 -16.83 0.52 2.03
C GLU A 217 -17.64 -0.25 0.99
N LEU A 218 -18.44 -1.24 1.41
CA LEU A 218 -19.34 -1.97 0.50
C LEU A 218 -20.37 -1.04 -0.13
N ILE A 219 -21.04 -0.19 0.64
CA ILE A 219 -22.01 0.78 0.13
C ILE A 219 -21.35 1.72 -0.90
N LYS A 220 -20.14 2.23 -0.59
CA LYS A 220 -19.37 3.07 -1.50
C LYS A 220 -19.09 2.35 -2.83
N MET A 221 -18.67 1.09 -2.78
CA MET A 221 -18.32 0.32 -3.98
C MET A 221 -19.54 -0.10 -4.82
N GLU A 222 -20.65 -0.45 -4.17
CA GLU A 222 -21.85 -0.97 -4.85
C GLU A 222 -22.74 0.15 -5.42
N ILE A 223 -22.90 1.26 -4.69
CA ILE A 223 -23.87 2.31 -5.06
C ILE A 223 -23.33 3.75 -5.00
N GLY A 224 -22.04 3.93 -4.68
CA GLY A 224 -21.42 5.25 -4.66
C GLY A 224 -21.26 5.85 -6.06
N SER A 225 -21.50 7.16 -6.19
CA SER A 225 -21.20 7.90 -7.41
C SER A 225 -20.83 9.35 -7.10
N ALA A 226 -19.84 9.88 -7.82
CA ALA A 226 -19.45 11.29 -7.74
C ALA A 226 -20.33 12.20 -8.61
N TYR A 227 -21.14 11.63 -9.49
CA TYR A 227 -22.05 12.36 -10.38
C TYR A 227 -23.46 11.72 -10.37
N PRO A 228 -24.54 12.51 -10.51
CA PRO A 228 -25.89 11.96 -10.57
C PRO A 228 -26.02 10.89 -11.66
N LEU A 229 -26.53 9.72 -11.30
CA LEU A 229 -26.84 8.65 -12.25
C LEU A 229 -28.24 8.86 -12.82
N GLU A 230 -28.44 8.53 -14.10
CA GLU A 230 -29.78 8.56 -14.72
C GLU A 230 -30.76 7.61 -14.00
N LYS A 231 -30.25 6.45 -13.56
CA LYS A 231 -30.99 5.49 -12.73
C LYS A 231 -30.28 5.32 -11.39
N PRO A 232 -30.93 5.62 -10.26
CA PRO A 232 -30.35 5.39 -8.95
C PRO A 232 -30.06 3.91 -8.72
N LEU A 233 -28.89 3.62 -8.14
CA LEU A 233 -28.56 2.30 -7.62
C LEU A 233 -29.04 2.18 -6.17
N THR A 234 -29.40 0.96 -5.77
CA THR A 234 -29.91 0.67 -4.43
C THR A 234 -29.27 -0.59 -3.87
N MET A 235 -29.04 -0.60 -2.56
CA MET A 235 -28.49 -1.73 -1.82
C MET A 235 -29.26 -1.88 -0.50
N GLU A 236 -29.48 -3.12 -0.06
CA GLU A 236 -30.00 -3.42 1.27
C GLU A 236 -28.87 -3.37 2.31
N VAL A 237 -29.14 -2.73 3.46
CA VAL A 237 -28.17 -2.49 4.54
C VAL A 237 -28.70 -3.05 5.85
#